data_AF-A0A928KGI5-F1
#
_entry.id   AF-A0A928KGI5-F1
#
_cell.length_a   1.000
_cell.length_b   1.000
_cell.length_c   1.000
_cell.angle_alpha   90.00
_cell.angle_beta   90.00
_cell.angle_gamma   90.00
#
_symmetry.space_group_name_H-M   'P 1'
#
loop_
_entity.id
_entity.type
_entity.pdbx_description
1 polymer ?
#
loop_
_entity_poly.entity_id
_entity_poly.type
_entity_poly.pdbx_seq_one_letter_code
_entity_poly.pdbx_strand_id
1 'polypeptide(L)'
;MSTTQPETAASHLREELAAYFLTVPTYREQTPEQQEIYLARLCELGDLEQREILQAAGHHRPLTWGNPVPLIQNLLTAAQRLAAGRGQPLLVFPAKETAFSFTAMMHPRLLSVGVCTLLRIAYEAAPREPIWIRLQEQESCLTITATAAKPPISSPSWQVIQECAALHKGSPAQCGNTYGFSIAREAEPTEQIKRALCPTAEELCRDTLSPVWTAFYCRLSSNSSPLKGEPDEEEL
;
A
#
# COMPACT_ATOMS: atom_id res chain seq x y z
N MET A 1 24.10 14.84 27.29
CA MET A 1 23.64 13.67 26.50
C MET A 1 22.64 14.20 25.49
N SER A 2 23.06 14.33 24.24
CA SER A 2 22.36 15.10 23.21
C SER A 2 21.26 14.26 22.54
N THR A 3 20.01 14.70 22.67
CA THR A 3 18.81 14.10 22.06
C THR A 3 18.39 14.82 20.77
N THR A 4 19.35 15.24 19.93
CA THR A 4 19.10 16.16 18.79
C THR A 4 19.32 15.54 17.40
N GLN A 5 19.15 14.22 17.21
CA GLN A 5 19.60 13.54 15.98
C GLN A 5 18.55 12.84 15.06
N PRO A 6 17.33 12.43 15.49
CA PRO A 6 16.45 11.69 14.56
C PRO A 6 15.58 12.58 13.66
N GLU A 7 15.15 13.76 14.12
CA GLU A 7 14.24 14.64 13.35
C GLU A 7 14.95 15.37 12.20
N THR A 8 16.20 15.78 12.42
CA THR A 8 17.04 16.43 11.39
C THR A 8 17.35 15.49 10.23
N ALA A 9 17.64 14.22 10.51
CA ALA A 9 17.91 13.22 9.47
C ALA A 9 16.68 12.93 8.59
N ALA A 10 15.48 12.83 9.19
CA ALA A 10 14.24 12.62 8.44
C ALA A 10 13.87 13.85 7.58
N SER A 11 14.08 15.05 8.10
CA SER A 11 13.86 16.29 7.34
C SER A 11 14.80 16.41 6.14
N HIS A 12 16.10 16.13 6.34
CA HIS A 12 17.08 16.14 5.25
C HIS A 12 16.75 15.11 4.17
N LEU A 13 16.37 13.88 4.54
CA LEU A 13 15.96 12.86 3.57
C LEU A 13 14.74 13.29 2.76
N ARG A 14 13.76 13.94 3.41
CA ARG A 14 12.56 14.45 2.72
C ARG A 14 12.93 15.48 1.65
N GLU A 15 13.80 16.42 2.00
CA GLU A 15 14.28 17.46 1.08
C GLU A 15 15.08 16.87 -0.08
N GLU A 16 15.96 15.89 0.20
CA GLU A 16 16.73 15.16 -0.81
C GLU A 16 15.82 14.44 -1.81
N LEU A 17 14.84 13.67 -1.31
CA LEU A 17 13.88 12.94 -2.15
C LEU A 17 13.02 13.90 -2.98
N ALA A 18 12.57 15.00 -2.39
CA ALA A 18 11.81 16.03 -3.10
C ALA A 18 12.65 16.62 -4.24
N ALA A 19 13.90 17.01 -3.97
CA ALA A 19 14.81 17.53 -5.00
C ALA A 19 15.05 16.50 -6.12
N TYR A 20 15.22 15.23 -5.77
CA TYR A 20 15.39 14.15 -6.74
C TYR A 20 14.17 14.02 -7.67
N PHE A 21 12.96 13.87 -7.11
CA PHE A 21 11.75 13.67 -7.92
C PHE A 21 11.32 14.90 -8.73
N LEU A 22 11.78 16.09 -8.35
CA LEU A 22 11.55 17.34 -9.11
C LEU A 22 12.51 17.51 -10.30
N THR A 23 13.66 16.82 -10.31
CA THR A 23 14.73 17.03 -11.30
C THR A 23 14.93 15.85 -12.24
N VAL A 24 14.56 14.65 -11.83
CA VAL A 24 14.70 13.43 -12.63
C VAL A 24 13.66 13.39 -13.77
N PRO A 25 14.01 12.85 -14.97
CA PRO A 25 13.03 12.58 -16.03
C PRO A 25 11.89 11.68 -15.56
N THR A 26 10.78 11.63 -16.29
CA THR A 26 9.69 10.73 -15.91
C THR A 26 10.13 9.27 -15.97
N TYR A 27 9.54 8.40 -15.14
CA TYR A 27 9.95 6.99 -15.06
C TYR A 27 10.01 6.27 -16.42
N ARG A 28 9.13 6.62 -17.36
CA ARG A 28 9.07 6.01 -18.70
C ARG A 28 10.18 6.48 -19.66
N GLU A 29 10.79 7.62 -19.38
CA GLU A 29 11.86 8.21 -20.21
C GLU A 29 13.27 7.79 -19.73
N GLN A 30 13.35 7.07 -18.61
CA GLN A 30 14.59 6.66 -17.98
C GLN A 30 15.12 5.33 -18.54
N THR A 31 16.45 5.17 -18.54
CA THR A 31 17.11 3.89 -18.82
C THR A 31 16.80 2.84 -17.73
N PRO A 32 17.01 1.54 -17.98
CA PRO A 32 16.77 0.50 -16.99
C PRO A 32 17.51 0.75 -15.65
N GLU A 33 18.77 1.18 -15.70
CA GLU A 33 19.58 1.47 -14.51
C GLU A 33 19.04 2.68 -13.74
N GLN A 34 18.59 3.72 -14.46
CA GLN A 34 17.95 4.88 -13.87
C GLN A 34 16.62 4.51 -13.21
N GLN A 35 15.84 3.64 -13.84
CA GLN A 35 14.59 3.13 -13.28
C GLN A 35 14.81 2.34 -11.99
N GLU A 36 15.88 1.56 -11.89
CA GLU A 36 16.25 0.85 -10.65
C GLU A 36 16.53 1.83 -9.51
N ILE A 37 17.33 2.87 -9.78
CA ILE A 37 17.61 3.95 -8.81
C ILE A 37 16.30 4.66 -8.42
N TYR A 38 15.45 4.97 -9.40
CA TYR A 38 14.17 5.63 -9.16
C TYR A 38 13.27 4.81 -8.24
N LEU A 39 13.19 3.49 -8.45
CA LEU A 39 12.42 2.59 -7.58
C LEU A 39 13.01 2.51 -6.18
N ALA A 40 14.35 2.49 -6.05
CA ALA A 40 14.99 2.56 -4.74
C ALA A 40 14.61 3.85 -3.99
N ARG A 41 14.62 5.00 -4.66
CA ARG A 41 14.18 6.28 -4.09
C ARG A 41 12.68 6.30 -3.75
N LEU A 42 11.83 5.65 -4.56
CA LEU A 42 10.41 5.49 -4.22
C LEU A 42 10.21 4.66 -2.95
N CYS A 43 11.04 3.64 -2.77
CA CYS A 43 11.01 2.82 -1.56
C CYS A 43 11.48 3.59 -0.32
N GLU A 44 12.50 4.44 -0.45
CA GLU A 44 12.91 5.37 0.62
C GLU A 44 11.78 6.34 0.99
N LEU A 45 11.07 6.87 -0.01
CA LEU A 45 9.91 7.74 0.18
C LEU A 45 8.76 7.00 0.88
N GLY A 46 8.46 5.77 0.47
CA GLY A 46 7.45 4.93 1.13
C GLY A 46 7.79 4.61 2.58
N ASP A 47 9.07 4.33 2.87
CA ASP A 47 9.53 4.06 4.24
C ASP A 47 9.54 5.34 5.11
N LEU A 48 9.84 6.50 4.53
CA LEU A 48 9.69 7.79 5.19
C LEU A 48 8.23 8.05 5.56
N GLU A 49 7.31 7.84 4.62
CA GLU A 49 5.88 8.01 4.86
C GLU A 49 5.35 7.07 5.95
N GLN A 50 5.74 5.79 5.95
CA GLN A 50 5.36 4.87 7.03
C GLN A 50 5.88 5.34 8.39
N ARG A 51 7.11 5.86 8.47
CA ARG A 51 7.66 6.43 9.71
C ARG A 51 6.88 7.65 10.18
N GLU A 52 6.53 8.57 9.29
CA GLU A 52 5.74 9.76 9.62
C GLU A 52 4.34 9.38 10.13
N ILE A 53 3.71 8.37 9.52
CA ILE A 53 2.43 7.82 9.98
C ILE A 53 2.56 7.35 11.43
N LEU A 54 3.60 6.57 11.74
CA LEU A 54 3.81 6.00 13.07
C LEU A 54 4.23 7.06 14.10
N GLN A 55 4.99 8.08 13.70
CA GLN A 55 5.32 9.22 14.58
C GLN A 55 4.08 10.01 14.99
N ALA A 56 3.10 10.12 14.09
CA ALA A 56 1.82 10.76 14.37
C ALA A 56 0.75 9.76 14.87
N ALA A 57 1.12 8.54 15.26
CA ALA A 57 0.17 7.54 15.72
C ALA A 57 -0.58 8.00 16.98
N GLY A 58 -1.89 7.76 17.04
CA GLY A 58 -2.74 8.17 18.16
C GLY A 58 -3.03 9.69 18.24
N HIS A 59 -2.45 10.52 17.38
CA HIS A 59 -2.80 11.93 17.28
C HIS A 59 -4.08 12.14 16.46
N HIS A 60 -4.86 13.16 16.81
CA HIS A 60 -6.04 13.54 16.04
C HIS A 60 -5.68 13.95 14.60
N ARG A 61 -6.41 13.44 13.61
CA ARG A 61 -6.22 13.79 12.19
C ARG A 61 -7.55 14.19 11.56
N PRO A 62 -7.55 15.17 10.63
CA PRO A 62 -8.77 15.54 9.93
C PRO A 62 -9.28 14.35 9.10
N LEU A 63 -10.53 13.95 9.36
CA LEU A 63 -11.21 12.89 8.62
C LEU A 63 -12.21 13.49 7.62
N THR A 64 -12.41 12.78 6.53
CA THR A 64 -13.44 13.03 5.52
C THR A 64 -14.54 12.01 5.66
N TRP A 65 -15.77 12.39 5.35
CA TRP A 65 -16.90 11.45 5.34
C TRP A 65 -17.21 11.02 3.91
N GLY A 66 -17.45 9.72 3.71
CA GLY A 66 -17.87 9.20 2.42
C GLY A 66 -17.78 7.68 2.34
N ASN A 67 -17.96 7.17 1.13
CA ASN A 67 -17.80 5.75 0.85
C ASN A 67 -16.32 5.44 0.52
N PRO A 68 -15.59 4.65 1.34
CA PRO A 68 -14.21 4.25 1.07
C PRO A 68 -14.06 3.20 -0.05
N VAL A 69 -15.14 2.50 -0.42
CA VAL A 69 -15.10 1.35 -1.35
C VAL A 69 -14.52 1.72 -2.71
N PRO A 70 -14.94 2.82 -3.39
CA PRO A 70 -14.36 3.19 -4.68
C PRO A 70 -12.85 3.47 -4.61
N LEU A 71 -12.38 4.15 -3.55
CA LEU A 71 -10.96 4.40 -3.34
C LEU A 71 -10.18 3.08 -3.23
N ILE A 72 -10.64 2.17 -2.38
CA ILE A 72 -9.97 0.87 -2.15
C ILE A 72 -10.00 0.02 -3.42
N GLN A 73 -11.13 -0.05 -4.13
CA GLN A 73 -11.24 -0.78 -5.39
C GLN A 73 -10.30 -0.22 -6.47
N ASN A 74 -10.19 1.10 -6.58
CA ASN A 74 -9.29 1.74 -7.54
C ASN A 74 -7.81 1.47 -7.19
N LEU A 75 -7.44 1.50 -5.91
CA LEU A 75 -6.10 1.13 -5.43
C LEU A 75 -5.77 -0.33 -5.77
N LEU A 76 -6.68 -1.25 -5.46
CA LEU A 76 -6.48 -2.68 -5.72
C LEU A 76 -6.40 -2.98 -7.22
N THR A 77 -7.20 -2.29 -8.04
CA THR A 77 -7.16 -2.41 -9.50
C THR A 77 -5.83 -1.88 -10.05
N ALA A 78 -5.37 -0.72 -9.58
CA ALA A 78 -4.08 -0.16 -9.99
C ALA A 78 -2.92 -1.08 -9.57
N ALA A 79 -2.93 -1.58 -8.34
CA ALA A 79 -1.94 -2.52 -7.83
C ALA A 79 -1.92 -3.81 -8.65
N GLN A 80 -3.08 -4.37 -8.99
CA GLN A 80 -3.19 -5.56 -9.84
C GLN A 80 -2.56 -5.35 -11.22
N ARG A 81 -2.84 -4.21 -11.88
CA ARG A 81 -2.27 -3.88 -13.19
C ARG A 81 -0.74 -3.76 -13.14
N LEU A 82 -0.22 -3.04 -12.16
CA LEU A 82 1.21 -2.84 -11.99
C LEU A 82 1.93 -4.14 -11.58
N ALA A 83 1.33 -4.93 -10.70
CA ALA A 83 1.86 -6.22 -10.28
C ALA A 83 1.93 -7.24 -11.43
N ALA A 84 0.91 -7.26 -12.31
CA ALA A 84 0.92 -8.10 -13.50
C ALA A 84 2.13 -7.80 -14.40
N GLY A 85 2.49 -6.51 -14.57
CA GLY A 85 3.70 -6.11 -15.31
C GLY A 85 5.02 -6.60 -14.70
N ARG A 86 5.01 -6.98 -13.42
CA ARG A 86 6.15 -7.52 -12.65
C ARG A 86 6.02 -9.02 -12.35
N GLY A 87 5.09 -9.72 -13.00
CA GLY A 87 4.90 -11.16 -12.82
C GLY A 87 4.38 -11.54 -11.43
N GLN A 88 3.80 -10.61 -10.68
CA GLN A 88 3.19 -10.87 -9.38
C GLN A 88 1.67 -11.07 -9.54
N PRO A 89 1.14 -12.30 -9.39
CA PRO A 89 -0.29 -12.55 -9.49
C PRO A 89 -1.06 -12.00 -8.27
N LEU A 90 -1.96 -11.04 -8.52
CA LEU A 90 -2.91 -10.52 -7.55
C LEU A 90 -4.35 -10.88 -7.95
N LEU A 91 -5.06 -11.60 -7.09
CA LEU A 91 -6.45 -12.02 -7.29
C LEU A 91 -7.35 -11.19 -6.39
N VAL A 92 -8.03 -10.19 -6.96
CA VAL A 92 -8.89 -9.25 -6.23
C VAL A 92 -10.35 -9.69 -6.29
N PHE A 93 -10.95 -9.94 -5.13
CA PHE A 93 -12.39 -10.15 -4.96
C PHE A 93 -12.99 -8.84 -4.43
N PRO A 94 -13.63 -8.03 -5.29
CA PRO A 94 -14.23 -6.77 -4.88
C PRO A 94 -15.36 -7.02 -3.89
N ALA A 95 -15.73 -5.98 -3.13
CA ALA A 95 -16.99 -5.98 -2.41
C ALA A 95 -18.12 -6.26 -3.40
N LYS A 96 -19.03 -7.18 -3.05
CA LYS A 96 -20.26 -7.34 -3.81
C LYS A 96 -20.99 -6.00 -3.82
N GLU A 97 -21.66 -5.66 -4.91
CA GLU A 97 -22.65 -4.59 -4.90
C GLU A 97 -23.71 -4.96 -3.85
N THR A 98 -23.59 -4.35 -2.66
CA THR A 98 -24.54 -4.58 -1.57
C THR A 98 -25.76 -3.71 -1.81
N ALA A 99 -26.90 -4.09 -1.22
CA ALA A 99 -28.13 -3.32 -1.32
C ALA A 99 -28.09 -1.98 -0.55
N PHE A 100 -26.96 -1.62 0.06
CA PHE A 100 -26.80 -0.45 0.92
C PHE A 100 -25.47 0.26 0.66
N SER A 101 -25.44 1.58 0.84
CA SER A 101 -24.19 2.34 0.74
C SER A 101 -23.40 2.21 2.05
N PHE A 102 -22.14 1.77 1.98
CA PHE A 102 -21.22 1.80 3.12
C PHE A 102 -20.57 3.18 3.25
N THR A 103 -20.74 3.85 4.38
CA THR A 103 -20.11 5.15 4.67
C THR A 103 -19.27 5.08 5.94
N ALA A 104 -18.15 5.79 5.94
CA ALA A 104 -17.23 5.86 7.08
C ALA A 104 -16.60 7.24 7.19
N MET A 105 -16.05 7.51 8.37
CA MET A 105 -15.05 8.57 8.56
C MET A 105 -13.69 8.01 8.16
N MET A 106 -13.01 8.66 7.23
CA MET A 106 -11.75 8.18 6.70
C MET A 106 -10.71 9.26 6.45
N HIS A 107 -9.44 8.89 6.59
CA HIS A 107 -8.31 9.68 6.14
C HIS A 107 -7.78 9.08 4.83
N PRO A 108 -8.13 9.63 3.65
CA PRO A 108 -7.91 8.96 2.36
C PRO A 108 -6.45 8.57 2.12
N ARG A 109 -5.49 9.43 2.47
CA ARG A 109 -4.06 9.13 2.32
C ARG A 109 -3.61 7.94 3.18
N LEU A 110 -3.94 7.93 4.47
CA LEU A 110 -3.58 6.85 5.37
C LEU A 110 -4.25 5.54 4.97
N LEU A 111 -5.52 5.61 4.56
CA LEU A 111 -6.22 4.44 4.05
C LEU A 111 -5.53 3.86 2.81
N SER A 112 -5.14 4.71 1.86
CA SER A 112 -4.39 4.26 0.66
C SER A 112 -3.06 3.62 1.00
N VAL A 113 -2.29 4.22 1.92
CA VAL A 113 -1.02 3.67 2.39
C VAL A 113 -1.24 2.36 3.13
N GLY A 114 -2.26 2.26 3.99
CA GLY A 114 -2.61 1.05 4.72
C GLY A 114 -2.95 -0.11 3.78
N VAL A 115 -3.76 0.13 2.73
CA VAL A 115 -4.06 -0.89 1.71
C VAL A 115 -2.79 -1.32 0.97
N CYS A 116 -1.95 -0.39 0.52
CA CYS A 116 -0.73 -0.75 -0.21
C CYS A 116 0.31 -1.43 0.69
N THR A 117 0.34 -1.08 1.98
CA THR A 117 1.17 -1.74 2.99
C THR A 117 0.69 -3.17 3.25
N LEU A 118 -0.62 -3.41 3.24
CA LEU A 118 -1.19 -4.76 3.32
C LEU A 118 -0.73 -5.62 2.14
N LEU A 119 -0.76 -5.06 0.92
CA LEU A 119 -0.26 -5.73 -0.29
C LEU A 119 1.25 -6.00 -0.22
N ARG A 120 2.03 -5.08 0.33
CA ARG A 120 3.46 -5.26 0.56
C ARG A 120 3.74 -6.43 1.49
N ILE A 121 3.09 -6.47 2.66
CA ILE A 121 3.21 -7.59 3.61
C ILE A 121 2.85 -8.91 2.92
N ALA A 122 1.83 -8.89 2.06
CA ALA A 122 1.42 -10.05 1.30
C ALA A 122 2.46 -10.54 0.30
N TYR A 123 3.04 -9.60 -0.43
CA TYR A 123 4.11 -9.87 -1.37
C TYR A 123 5.35 -10.44 -0.70
N GLU A 124 5.77 -9.86 0.42
CA GLU A 124 6.91 -10.35 1.21
C GLU A 124 6.69 -11.81 1.67
N ALA A 125 5.44 -12.20 1.93
CA ALA A 125 5.08 -13.56 2.33
C ALA A 125 4.87 -14.54 1.16
N ALA A 126 4.72 -14.05 -0.07
CA ALA A 126 4.39 -14.83 -1.26
C ALA A 126 5.00 -14.22 -2.55
N PRO A 127 6.33 -14.06 -2.61
CA PRO A 127 6.96 -13.44 -3.77
C PRO A 127 6.78 -14.35 -5.00
N ARG A 128 6.19 -13.79 -6.07
CA ARG A 128 5.85 -14.48 -7.33
C ARG A 128 4.79 -15.58 -7.17
N GLU A 129 4.17 -15.69 -6.00
CA GLU A 129 3.07 -16.62 -5.73
C GLU A 129 1.73 -15.85 -5.65
N PRO A 130 0.58 -16.49 -5.92
CA PRO A 130 -0.71 -15.82 -5.86
C PRO A 130 -1.02 -15.20 -4.49
N ILE A 131 -1.53 -13.97 -4.52
CA ILE A 131 -2.07 -13.28 -3.36
C ILE A 131 -3.55 -13.03 -3.60
N TRP A 132 -4.40 -13.50 -2.68
CA TRP A 132 -5.84 -13.31 -2.73
C TRP A 132 -6.24 -12.13 -1.85
N ILE A 133 -6.81 -11.10 -2.45
CA ILE A 133 -7.30 -9.92 -1.74
C ILE A 133 -8.82 -9.92 -1.76
N ARG A 134 -9.45 -9.90 -0.59
CA ARG A 134 -10.90 -9.84 -0.47
C ARG A 134 -11.31 -8.55 0.24
N LEU A 135 -12.15 -7.79 -0.46
CA LEU A 135 -12.88 -6.67 0.09
C LEU A 135 -14.31 -7.15 0.41
N GLN A 136 -14.75 -6.96 1.65
CA GLN A 136 -16.07 -7.41 2.08
C GLN A 136 -16.75 -6.35 2.92
N GLU A 137 -17.92 -5.91 2.45
CA GLU A 137 -18.83 -5.04 3.18
C GLU A 137 -19.68 -5.87 4.14
N GLN A 138 -19.83 -5.37 5.35
CA GLN A 138 -20.70 -5.89 6.40
C GLN A 138 -21.57 -4.74 6.96
N GLU A 139 -22.53 -5.08 7.82
CA GLU A 139 -23.45 -4.10 8.41
C GLU A 139 -22.71 -3.05 9.25
N SER A 140 -21.69 -3.44 10.01
CA SER A 140 -20.97 -2.54 10.91
C SER A 140 -19.58 -2.13 10.41
N CYS A 141 -19.03 -2.81 9.39
CA CYS A 141 -17.66 -2.55 8.95
C CYS A 141 -17.40 -2.96 7.50
N LEU A 142 -16.31 -2.43 6.96
CA LEU A 142 -15.70 -2.86 5.71
C LEU A 142 -14.39 -3.57 6.05
N THR A 143 -14.23 -4.81 5.64
CA THR A 143 -13.02 -5.60 5.88
C THR A 143 -12.19 -5.74 4.61
N ILE A 144 -10.89 -5.56 4.74
CA ILE A 144 -9.91 -5.74 3.67
C ILE A 144 -8.94 -6.82 4.15
N THR A 145 -8.90 -7.95 3.44
CA THR A 145 -8.06 -9.09 3.82
C THR A 145 -7.18 -9.52 2.67
N ALA A 146 -5.96 -9.91 2.99
CA ALA A 146 -4.98 -10.48 2.09
C ALA A 146 -4.62 -11.88 2.60
N THR A 147 -4.64 -12.85 1.70
CA THR A 147 -4.16 -14.22 1.95
C THR A 147 -2.97 -14.47 1.06
N ALA A 148 -1.88 -14.95 1.65
CA ALA A 148 -0.62 -15.26 0.98
C ALA A 148 -0.29 -16.76 1.12
N ALA A 149 0.75 -17.23 0.44
CA ALA A 149 1.22 -18.62 0.54
C ALA A 149 1.74 -18.98 1.94
N LYS A 150 2.41 -18.03 2.60
CA LYS A 150 3.01 -18.22 3.92
C LYS A 150 2.48 -17.16 4.91
N PRO A 151 2.53 -17.44 6.23
CA PRO A 151 2.36 -16.41 7.23
C PRO A 151 3.40 -15.30 7.03
N PRO A 152 3.02 -14.01 7.17
CA PRO A 152 4.00 -12.94 7.10
C PRO A 152 4.96 -13.03 8.29
N ILE A 153 6.24 -12.80 8.03
CA ILE A 153 7.24 -12.60 9.08
C ILE A 153 6.86 -11.28 9.79
N SER A 154 7.12 -11.21 11.10
CA SER A 154 6.92 -9.97 11.87
C SER A 154 7.56 -8.79 11.12
N SER A 155 6.72 -7.85 10.68
CA SER A 155 7.12 -6.73 9.85
C SER A 155 6.76 -5.42 10.57
N PRO A 156 7.67 -4.44 10.63
CA PRO A 156 7.35 -3.09 11.13
C PRO A 156 6.13 -2.48 10.40
N SER A 157 5.90 -2.87 9.15
CA SER A 157 4.74 -2.47 8.37
C SER A 157 3.40 -2.91 8.98
N TRP A 158 3.38 -3.91 9.87
CA TRP A 158 2.17 -4.28 10.60
C TRP A 158 1.70 -3.16 11.53
N GLN A 159 2.61 -2.36 12.10
CA GLN A 159 2.25 -1.22 12.96
C GLN A 159 1.46 -0.17 12.18
N VAL A 160 1.76 0.00 10.88
CA VAL A 160 1.01 0.90 9.99
C VAL A 160 -0.42 0.38 9.78
N ILE A 161 -0.59 -0.95 9.67
CA ILE A 161 -1.93 -1.57 9.60
C ILE A 161 -2.70 -1.35 10.90
N GLN A 162 -2.05 -1.48 12.05
CA GLN A 162 -2.65 -1.23 13.36
C GLN A 162 -3.12 0.23 13.50
N GLU A 163 -2.26 1.19 13.15
CA GLU A 163 -2.60 2.63 13.18
C GLU A 163 -3.71 2.96 12.17
N CYS A 164 -3.64 2.41 10.96
CA CYS A 164 -4.69 2.59 9.96
C CYS A 164 -6.04 2.08 10.48
N ALA A 165 -6.08 0.86 11.04
CA ALA A 165 -7.29 0.30 11.62
C ALA A 165 -7.82 1.16 12.78
N ALA A 166 -6.94 1.58 13.69
CA ALA A 166 -7.29 2.38 14.86
C ALA A 166 -7.90 3.73 14.47
N LEU A 167 -7.28 4.47 13.53
CA LEU A 167 -7.80 5.76 13.07
C LEU A 167 -9.20 5.64 12.45
N HIS A 168 -9.48 4.50 11.82
CA HIS A 168 -10.74 4.20 11.15
C HIS A 168 -11.72 3.41 12.05
N LYS A 169 -11.50 3.41 13.37
CA LYS A 169 -12.32 2.71 14.39
C LYS A 169 -12.54 1.23 14.11
N GLY A 170 -11.66 0.62 13.33
CA GLY A 170 -11.69 -0.80 13.01
C GLY A 170 -10.71 -1.60 13.85
N SER A 171 -10.34 -2.77 13.34
CA SER A 171 -9.40 -3.67 14.01
C SER A 171 -8.48 -4.36 13.01
N PRO A 172 -7.18 -4.48 13.33
CA PRO A 172 -6.27 -5.34 12.58
C PRO A 172 -6.48 -6.80 13.00
N ALA A 173 -6.33 -7.74 12.07
CA ALA A 173 -6.45 -9.16 12.34
C ALA A 173 -5.42 -9.97 11.53
N GLN A 174 -4.81 -10.96 12.17
CA GLN A 174 -3.89 -11.91 11.54
C GLN A 174 -4.24 -13.32 12.02
N CYS A 175 -4.43 -14.24 11.07
CA CYS A 175 -4.71 -15.64 11.32
C CYS A 175 -3.97 -16.49 10.27
N GLY A 176 -2.90 -17.17 10.69
CA GLY A 176 -2.07 -17.96 9.77
C GLY A 176 -1.52 -17.11 8.63
N ASN A 177 -1.90 -17.47 7.41
CA ASN A 177 -1.50 -16.81 6.16
C ASN A 177 -2.48 -15.74 5.67
N THR A 178 -3.54 -15.45 6.44
CA THR A 178 -4.49 -14.37 6.17
C THR A 178 -4.32 -13.24 7.17
N TYR A 179 -4.29 -12.01 6.68
CA TYR A 179 -4.18 -10.81 7.52
C TYR A 179 -4.95 -9.67 6.86
N GLY A 180 -5.34 -8.69 7.65
CA GLY A 180 -6.19 -7.62 7.18
C GLY A 180 -6.53 -6.62 8.26
N PHE A 181 -7.37 -5.67 7.89
CA PHE A 181 -7.95 -4.72 8.81
C PHE A 181 -9.37 -4.36 8.41
N SER A 182 -10.10 -3.75 9.34
CA SER A 182 -11.44 -3.23 9.10
C SER A 182 -11.51 -1.72 9.24
N ILE A 183 -12.58 -1.16 8.71
CA ILE A 183 -13.01 0.24 8.83
C ILE A 183 -14.42 0.19 9.39
N ALA A 184 -14.72 0.92 10.46
CA ALA A 184 -16.07 0.97 11.00
C ALA A 184 -17.00 1.80 10.11
N ARG A 185 -18.25 1.37 10.00
CA ARG A 185 -19.32 2.19 9.44
C ARG A 185 -19.58 3.36 10.38
N GLU A 186 -19.82 4.53 9.81
CA GLU A 186 -20.21 5.72 10.54
C GLU A 186 -21.45 6.35 9.91
N ALA A 187 -22.30 6.91 10.77
CA ALA A 187 -23.46 7.68 10.34
C ALA A 187 -23.04 8.95 9.59
N GLU A 188 -23.96 9.54 8.83
CA GLU A 188 -23.72 10.85 8.23
C GLU A 188 -23.51 11.90 9.34
N PRO A 189 -22.41 12.66 9.30
CA PRO A 189 -22.14 13.70 10.29
C PRO A 189 -23.20 14.80 10.17
N THR A 190 -23.57 15.37 11.32
CA THR A 190 -24.47 16.54 11.38
C THR A 190 -23.81 17.83 10.87
N GLU A 191 -22.48 17.87 10.85
CA GLU A 191 -21.68 19.00 10.40
C GLU A 191 -21.25 18.83 8.94
N GLN A 192 -20.99 19.95 8.25
CA GLN A 192 -20.51 19.92 6.88
C GLN A 192 -19.06 19.42 6.81
N ILE A 193 -18.88 18.13 6.54
CA ILE A 193 -17.56 17.51 6.36
C ILE A 193 -17.19 17.45 4.88
N LYS A 194 -15.91 17.67 4.56
CA LYS A 194 -15.39 17.50 3.21
C LYS A 194 -15.61 16.07 2.72
N ARG A 195 -16.10 15.93 1.49
CA ARG A 195 -16.18 14.64 0.79
C ARG A 195 -14.83 14.34 0.13
N ALA A 196 -14.39 13.09 0.21
CA ALA A 196 -13.14 12.68 -0.41
C ALA A 196 -13.29 12.58 -1.94
N LEU A 197 -12.31 13.12 -2.66
CA LEU A 197 -12.12 12.79 -4.07
C LEU A 197 -11.38 11.45 -4.15
N CYS A 198 -11.91 10.53 -4.97
CA CYS A 198 -11.32 9.21 -5.16
C CYS A 198 -10.62 9.19 -6.53
N PRO A 199 -9.28 9.06 -6.59
CA PRO A 199 -8.57 8.90 -7.85
C PRO A 199 -8.97 7.59 -8.52
N THR A 200 -8.98 7.58 -9.84
CA THR A 200 -9.21 6.40 -10.67
C THR A 200 -7.99 5.47 -10.66
N ALA A 201 -8.20 4.20 -11.00
CA ALA A 201 -7.09 3.24 -11.12
C ALA A 201 -6.04 3.68 -12.17
N GLU A 202 -6.47 4.36 -13.23
CA GLU A 202 -5.57 4.88 -14.27
C GLU A 202 -4.70 6.03 -13.76
N GLU A 203 -5.29 6.98 -13.02
CA GLU A 203 -4.54 8.06 -12.39
C GLU A 203 -3.50 7.52 -11.41
N LEU A 204 -3.86 6.53 -10.60
CA LEU A 204 -2.94 5.86 -9.66
C LEU A 204 -1.82 5.11 -10.38
N CYS A 205 -2.09 4.50 -11.54
CA CYS A 205 -1.04 3.85 -12.33
C CYS A 205 -0.06 4.86 -12.94
N ARG A 206 -0.54 6.04 -13.31
CA ARG A 206 0.26 7.09 -13.95
C ARG A 206 1.07 7.92 -12.94
N ASP A 207 0.51 8.17 -11.77
CA ASP A 207 1.16 8.90 -10.68
C ASP A 207 2.16 8.01 -9.93
N THR A 208 3.45 8.20 -10.23
CA THR A 208 4.55 7.45 -9.60
C THR A 208 4.77 7.81 -8.13
N LEU A 209 4.16 8.89 -7.62
CA LEU A 209 4.18 9.25 -6.19
C LEU A 209 2.92 8.76 -5.45
N SER A 210 2.03 8.04 -6.13
CA SER A 210 0.89 7.41 -5.49
C SER A 210 1.33 6.29 -4.54
N PRO A 211 0.53 5.94 -3.51
CA PRO A 211 0.86 4.87 -2.57
C PRO A 211 1.05 3.51 -3.24
N VAL A 212 0.42 3.28 -4.40
CA VAL A 212 0.58 2.04 -5.16
C VAL A 212 2.03 1.92 -5.63
N TRP A 213 2.68 3.02 -5.99
CA TRP A 213 4.07 3.05 -6.40
C TRP A 213 5.03 3.03 -5.21
N THR A 214 4.85 3.97 -4.27
CA THR A 214 5.78 4.20 -3.16
C THR A 214 5.75 3.11 -2.10
N ALA A 215 4.57 2.53 -1.81
CA ALA A 215 4.43 1.53 -0.75
C ALA A 215 4.39 0.09 -1.26
N PHE A 216 4.11 -0.15 -2.55
CA PHE A 216 3.95 -1.51 -3.09
C PHE A 216 4.81 -1.80 -4.32
N TYR A 217 4.58 -1.15 -5.46
CA TYR A 217 5.22 -1.50 -6.73
C TYR A 217 6.74 -1.41 -6.69
N CYS A 218 7.32 -0.42 -6.00
CA CYS A 218 8.78 -0.27 -5.90
C CYS A 218 9.47 -1.50 -5.26
N ARG A 219 8.72 -2.29 -4.47
CA ARG A 219 9.19 -3.49 -3.78
C ARG A 219 9.06 -4.75 -4.61
N LEU A 220 8.31 -4.71 -5.71
CA LEU A 220 8.16 -5.86 -6.59
C LEU A 220 9.47 -6.13 -7.32
N SER A 221 10.00 -7.34 -7.14
CA SER A 221 11.16 -7.82 -7.89
C SER A 221 10.93 -7.62 -9.39
N SER A 222 11.96 -7.16 -10.11
CA SER A 222 11.91 -7.08 -11.56
C SER A 222 11.74 -8.48 -12.17
N ASN A 223 11.04 -8.56 -13.30
CA ASN A 223 10.98 -9.74 -14.16
C ASN A 223 12.31 -9.88 -14.94
N SER A 224 13.44 -9.88 -14.26
CA SER A 224 14.62 -10.55 -14.81
C SER A 224 14.39 -12.06 -14.61
N SER A 225 14.23 -12.78 -15.73
CA SER A 225 14.07 -14.23 -15.79
C SER A 225 14.92 -14.73 -16.97
N PRO A 226 15.27 -16.02 -17.08
CA PRO A 226 15.91 -16.94 -16.13
C PRO A 226 17.11 -17.70 -16.80
N LEU A 227 17.70 -18.70 -16.12
CA LEU A 227 18.69 -19.70 -16.58
C LEU A 227 20.19 -19.32 -16.49
N LYS A 228 20.88 -19.92 -15.52
CA LYS A 228 22.21 -20.53 -15.70
C LYS A 228 22.43 -21.60 -14.62
N GLY A 229 22.98 -22.73 -15.04
CA GLY A 229 23.05 -24.02 -14.35
C GLY A 229 22.45 -25.08 -15.28
N GLU A 230 22.92 -25.14 -16.52
CA GLU A 230 23.97 -26.06 -17.01
C GLU A 230 23.38 -27.46 -17.29
N PRO A 231 23.56 -28.02 -18.50
CA PRO A 231 23.30 -29.44 -18.71
C PRO A 231 24.35 -30.24 -17.93
N ASP A 232 23.91 -31.20 -17.13
CA ASP A 232 24.77 -32.27 -16.63
C ASP A 232 25.29 -33.05 -17.85
N GLU A 233 26.48 -32.69 -18.32
CA GLU A 233 27.36 -33.61 -19.04
C GLU A 233 27.90 -34.61 -18.01
N GLU A 234 27.15 -35.65 -17.68
CA GLU A 234 27.69 -36.91 -17.14
C GLU A 234 26.59 -37.99 -17.14
N GLU A 235 26.51 -38.74 -18.24
CA GLU A 235 26.30 -40.20 -18.21
C GLU A 235 26.80 -40.75 -19.56
N LEU A 236 28.11 -40.94 -19.60
CA LEU A 236 28.80 -41.95 -20.43
C LEU A 236 28.85 -43.26 -19.65
#